data_AF-I7GIP5-F1
#
_entry.id   AF-I7GIP5-F1
#
_cell.length_a   1.000
_cell.length_b   1.000
_cell.length_c   1.000
_cell.angle_alpha   90.00
_cell.angle_beta   90.00
_cell.angle_gamma   90.00
#
_symmetry.space_group_name_H-M   'P 1'
#
loop_
_entity.id
_entity.type
_entity.pdbx_description
1 polymer ?
#
loop_
_entity_poly.entity_id
_entity_poly.type
_entity_poly.pdbx_seq_one_letter_code
_entity_poly.pdbx_strand_id
1 'polypeptide(L)'
;MLRFPTCFPSFRVVGEKQLPQEIIFLVWSPKRDLIALANTAGEVLLHRLASFHRVWSFPPNENTGKEVTCLAWRPDGKLLAFALADTKKIVLCDVEKPESLHSFSVEAPVSCMHWMEVTVESSVLTSFYNAEDESNLLLPKLPTLPKNYSNTSKIFSEENSDEIIKLLGDVRLNILVLGGSSGFIELYAYGMFKIARVTGIAGTCLALCLSSDLKSLSVVTEVSTSGASEVSYFQLETNLLYSFLPEVTRMARKFTHISALLQYINLSLTCMCEAWEEILMQMDSRLTKFVQEKNTTTSVQDEFMHLLLWGKASAELQTLLMNQLTVKGLKKLGQSIESSYSSIQKLVISHLQSGSESLLYHLSELKGMASWKQKYEPLGLDAAGIEDAITAVGSFILKANELLQVIDSSMKNFKAFFRWLYVAMLRMTEDHVLPELNKVMTQKDITFVAEFLTEHFNEAPDLYNRKGKYFNVERVGQYLKDEDDDLVSPPNTEGNQWYDFLQIAATLKKVLCCFLIILENHCIL
;
A
#
# COMPACT_ATOMS: atom_id res chain seq x y z
N MET A 1 -27.41 -4.37 -73.58
CA MET A 1 -26.46 -4.05 -72.48
C MET A 1 -27.20 -4.33 -71.16
N LEU A 2 -27.11 -5.56 -70.65
CA LEU A 2 -27.80 -5.97 -69.42
C LEU A 2 -27.09 -5.32 -68.23
N ARG A 3 -27.74 -4.35 -67.59
CA ARG A 3 -27.29 -3.81 -66.29
C ARG A 3 -27.67 -4.81 -65.21
N PHE A 4 -26.71 -5.61 -64.76
CA PHE A 4 -26.87 -6.34 -63.50
C PHE A 4 -26.82 -5.31 -62.36
N PRO A 5 -27.83 -5.22 -61.49
CA PRO A 5 -27.69 -4.48 -60.26
C PRO A 5 -26.72 -5.24 -59.36
N THR A 6 -25.47 -4.78 -59.27
CA THR A 6 -24.51 -5.31 -58.30
C THR A 6 -24.93 -4.80 -56.92
N CYS A 7 -25.80 -5.54 -56.24
CA CYS A 7 -26.17 -5.28 -54.86
C CYS A 7 -25.06 -5.85 -53.96
N PHE A 8 -24.25 -4.98 -53.38
CA PHE A 8 -23.33 -5.35 -52.30
C PHE A 8 -23.98 -5.05 -50.95
N PRO A 9 -23.78 -5.90 -49.93
CA PRO A 9 -24.27 -5.62 -48.59
C PRO A 9 -23.57 -4.37 -48.02
N SER A 10 -24.32 -3.56 -47.25
CA SER A 10 -23.82 -2.30 -46.69
C SER A 10 -22.76 -2.50 -45.58
N PHE A 11 -22.69 -3.69 -44.98
CA PHE A 11 -21.71 -4.03 -43.95
C PHE A 11 -20.77 -5.12 -44.42
N ARG A 12 -19.48 -4.96 -44.10
CA ARG A 12 -18.44 -5.95 -44.34
C ARG A 12 -18.16 -6.72 -43.05
N VAL A 13 -18.22 -8.04 -43.11
CA VAL A 13 -17.76 -8.90 -42.01
C VAL A 13 -16.23 -8.86 -41.95
N VAL A 14 -15.68 -8.45 -40.80
CA VAL A 14 -14.23 -8.32 -40.57
C VAL A 14 -13.66 -9.51 -39.79
N GLY A 15 -14.50 -10.20 -39.02
CA GLY A 15 -14.12 -11.40 -38.28
C GLY A 15 -15.37 -12.14 -37.78
N GLU A 16 -15.27 -13.46 -37.72
CA GLU A 16 -16.29 -14.35 -37.17
C GLU A 16 -15.55 -15.43 -36.36
N LYS A 17 -15.94 -15.59 -35.10
CA LYS A 17 -15.29 -16.53 -34.18
C LYS A 17 -16.29 -17.10 -33.20
N GLN A 18 -16.34 -18.43 -33.12
CA GLN A 18 -17.08 -19.12 -32.07
C GLN A 18 -16.21 -19.18 -30.80
N LEU A 19 -16.77 -18.71 -29.69
CA LEU A 19 -16.11 -18.76 -28.38
C LEU A 19 -16.55 -20.01 -27.62
N PRO A 20 -15.66 -20.60 -26.81
CA PRO A 20 -15.95 -21.85 -26.09
C PRO A 20 -16.86 -21.66 -24.88
N GLN A 21 -16.90 -20.44 -24.33
CA GLN A 21 -17.69 -20.07 -23.15
C GLN A 21 -18.77 -19.06 -23.55
N GLU A 22 -19.89 -19.12 -22.84
CA GLU A 22 -20.98 -18.15 -23.00
C GLU A 22 -20.54 -16.77 -22.51
N ILE A 23 -20.90 -15.74 -23.28
CA ILE A 23 -20.54 -14.35 -23.01
C ILE A 23 -21.70 -13.68 -22.28
N ILE A 24 -21.42 -13.20 -21.06
CA ILE A 24 -22.41 -12.54 -20.20
C ILE A 24 -22.49 -11.03 -20.47
N PHE A 25 -21.37 -10.41 -20.86
CA PHE A 25 -21.29 -8.97 -21.07
C PHE A 25 -20.19 -8.63 -22.09
N LEU A 26 -20.41 -7.59 -22.89
CA LEU A 26 -19.41 -7.10 -23.84
C LEU A 26 -19.52 -5.60 -24.04
N VAL A 27 -18.36 -4.92 -24.15
CA VAL A 27 -18.31 -3.47 -24.39
C VAL A 27 -17.13 -3.10 -25.29
N TRP A 28 -17.40 -2.27 -26.29
CA TRP A 28 -16.38 -1.69 -27.17
C TRP A 28 -15.56 -0.62 -26.46
N SER A 29 -14.28 -0.54 -26.79
CA SER A 29 -13.44 0.57 -26.39
C SER A 29 -13.94 1.87 -27.04
N PRO A 30 -13.99 2.99 -26.30
CA PRO A 30 -14.53 4.25 -26.82
C PRO A 30 -13.62 4.91 -27.87
N LYS A 31 -12.31 4.60 -27.86
CA LYS A 31 -11.30 5.25 -28.73
C LYS A 31 -10.49 4.28 -29.60
N ARG A 32 -10.43 2.99 -29.25
CA ARG A 32 -9.57 1.99 -29.89
C ARG A 32 -10.38 0.91 -30.59
N ASP A 33 -9.75 0.15 -31.49
CA ASP A 33 -10.35 -0.97 -32.23
C ASP A 33 -10.40 -2.26 -31.37
N LEU A 34 -10.83 -2.13 -30.12
CA LEU A 34 -10.81 -3.18 -29.11
C LEU A 34 -12.20 -3.43 -28.53
N ILE A 35 -12.49 -4.69 -28.16
CA ILE A 35 -13.71 -5.10 -27.47
C ILE A 35 -13.33 -5.95 -26.25
N ALA A 36 -13.90 -5.60 -25.10
CA ALA A 36 -13.81 -6.38 -23.88
C ALA A 36 -15.04 -7.29 -23.75
N LEU A 37 -14.82 -8.53 -23.34
CA LEU A 37 -15.85 -9.55 -23.15
C LEU A 37 -15.68 -10.16 -21.75
N ALA A 38 -16.78 -10.45 -21.06
CA ALA A 38 -16.79 -11.25 -19.85
C ALA A 38 -17.54 -12.56 -20.12
N ASN A 39 -17.04 -13.68 -19.62
CA ASN A 39 -17.65 -14.99 -19.80
C ASN A 39 -18.20 -15.57 -18.49
N THR A 40 -19.00 -16.64 -18.60
CA THR A 40 -19.58 -17.36 -17.44
C THR A 40 -18.54 -18.07 -16.57
N ALA A 41 -17.31 -18.25 -17.05
CA ALA A 41 -16.20 -18.80 -16.28
C ALA A 41 -15.50 -17.75 -15.39
N GLY A 42 -15.91 -16.49 -15.46
CA GLY A 42 -15.30 -15.40 -14.70
C GLY A 42 -14.07 -14.77 -15.34
N GLU A 43 -13.75 -15.13 -16.58
CA GLU A 43 -12.61 -14.58 -17.30
C GLU A 43 -13.01 -13.32 -18.07
N VAL A 44 -12.17 -12.29 -18.00
CA VAL A 44 -12.29 -11.08 -18.83
C VAL A 44 -11.33 -11.21 -20.01
N LEU A 45 -11.84 -11.02 -21.21
CA LEU A 45 -11.12 -11.22 -22.46
C LEU A 45 -11.06 -9.91 -23.25
N LEU A 46 -9.90 -9.58 -23.80
CA LEU A 46 -9.76 -8.45 -24.70
C LEU A 46 -9.48 -8.94 -26.12
N HIS A 47 -10.28 -8.49 -27.09
CA HIS A 47 -10.13 -8.83 -28.50
C HIS A 47 -9.96 -7.58 -29.36
N ARG A 48 -9.22 -7.72 -30.46
CA ARG A 48 -9.05 -6.69 -31.48
C ARG A 48 -10.01 -6.92 -32.64
N LEU A 49 -10.51 -5.85 -33.26
CA LEU A 49 -11.46 -5.92 -34.36
C LEU A 49 -10.94 -6.74 -35.55
N ALA A 50 -9.69 -6.53 -35.95
CA ALA A 50 -9.08 -7.25 -37.07
C ALA A 50 -9.03 -8.76 -36.80
N SER A 51 -9.79 -9.55 -37.57
CA SER A 51 -9.92 -11.02 -37.44
C SER A 51 -10.38 -11.54 -36.07
N PHE A 52 -10.91 -10.67 -35.21
CA PHE A 52 -11.31 -11.02 -33.83
C PHE A 52 -10.17 -11.72 -33.04
N HIS A 53 -8.96 -11.19 -33.17
CA HIS A 53 -7.78 -11.73 -32.51
C HIS A 53 -7.81 -11.42 -31.00
N ARG A 54 -7.46 -12.41 -30.16
CA ARG A 54 -7.41 -12.22 -28.71
C ARG A 54 -6.09 -11.53 -28.34
N VAL A 55 -6.18 -10.37 -27.69
CA VAL A 55 -5.02 -9.60 -27.20
C VAL A 55 -4.51 -10.23 -25.90
N TRP A 56 -5.39 -10.42 -24.93
CA TRP A 56 -5.07 -11.11 -23.68
C TRP A 56 -6.32 -11.73 -23.04
N SER A 57 -6.09 -12.53 -22.00
CA SER A 57 -7.10 -13.15 -21.15
C SER A 57 -6.74 -12.88 -19.70
N PHE A 58 -7.72 -12.46 -18.90
CA PHE A 58 -7.59 -12.22 -17.48
C PHE A 58 -8.41 -13.29 -16.74
N PRO A 59 -7.78 -14.40 -16.32
CA PRO A 59 -8.47 -15.46 -15.59
C PRO A 59 -8.76 -15.05 -14.13
N PRO A 60 -9.79 -15.63 -13.51
CA PRO A 60 -10.07 -15.40 -12.10
C PRO A 60 -8.92 -15.94 -11.24
N ASN A 61 -8.50 -15.16 -10.24
CA ASN A 61 -7.51 -15.55 -9.24
C ASN A 61 -8.08 -15.37 -7.83
N GLU A 62 -7.32 -15.77 -6.81
CA GLU A 62 -7.73 -15.68 -5.40
C GLU A 62 -8.07 -14.24 -4.96
N ASN A 63 -7.47 -13.23 -5.60
CA ASN A 63 -7.63 -11.83 -5.23
C ASN A 63 -8.84 -11.16 -5.90
N THR A 64 -9.19 -11.58 -7.12
CA THR A 64 -10.28 -11.01 -7.93
C THR A 64 -11.61 -11.73 -7.74
N GLY A 65 -11.64 -13.03 -7.45
CA GLY A 65 -12.89 -13.78 -7.44
C GLY A 65 -13.30 -14.24 -8.85
N LYS A 66 -14.50 -14.84 -8.96
CA LYS A 66 -14.96 -15.67 -10.08
C LYS A 66 -16.18 -15.13 -10.82
N GLU A 67 -16.99 -14.26 -10.22
CA GLU A 67 -18.27 -13.86 -10.81
C GLU A 67 -18.24 -12.40 -11.29
N VAL A 68 -17.86 -12.19 -12.55
CA VAL A 68 -17.88 -10.86 -13.18
C VAL A 68 -19.33 -10.51 -13.56
N THR A 69 -19.79 -9.30 -13.25
CA THR A 69 -21.16 -8.85 -13.58
C THR A 69 -21.22 -7.82 -14.69
N CYS A 70 -20.31 -6.86 -14.68
CA CYS A 70 -20.32 -5.75 -15.63
C CYS A 70 -18.91 -5.22 -15.93
N LEU A 71 -18.78 -4.59 -17.11
CA LEU A 71 -17.56 -4.00 -17.64
C LEU A 71 -17.80 -2.51 -17.93
N ALA A 72 -16.82 -1.65 -17.67
CA ALA A 72 -16.87 -0.24 -18.06
C ALA A 72 -15.49 0.25 -18.52
N TRP A 73 -15.44 0.85 -19.70
CA TRP A 73 -14.22 1.46 -20.22
C TRP A 73 -14.07 2.88 -19.69
N ARG A 74 -12.87 3.26 -19.27
CA ARG A 74 -12.57 4.68 -19.07
C ARG A 74 -12.68 5.42 -20.42
N PRO A 75 -13.22 6.64 -20.47
CA PRO A 75 -13.42 7.38 -21.72
C PRO A 75 -12.17 7.58 -22.58
N ASP A 76 -10.97 7.53 -22.00
CA ASP A 76 -9.70 7.60 -22.73
C ASP A 76 -9.29 6.27 -23.39
N GLY A 77 -9.95 5.16 -23.07
CA GLY A 77 -9.68 3.83 -23.60
C GLY A 77 -8.40 3.18 -23.08
N LYS A 78 -7.80 3.70 -21.99
CA LYS A 78 -6.56 3.15 -21.40
C LYS A 78 -6.82 2.21 -20.21
N LEU A 79 -7.94 2.38 -19.52
CA LEU A 79 -8.34 1.52 -18.41
C LEU A 79 -9.67 0.83 -18.68
N LEU A 80 -9.78 -0.39 -18.14
CA LEU A 80 -11.01 -1.16 -18.09
C LEU A 80 -11.33 -1.46 -16.62
N ALA A 81 -12.54 -1.12 -16.20
CA ALA A 81 -13.08 -1.50 -14.91
C ALA A 81 -14.01 -2.71 -15.08
N PHE A 82 -13.95 -3.65 -14.14
CA PHE A 82 -14.92 -4.74 -14.04
C PHE A 82 -15.30 -5.00 -12.59
N ALA A 83 -16.57 -5.34 -12.37
CA ALA A 83 -17.11 -5.62 -11.04
C ALA A 83 -17.30 -7.12 -10.82
N LEU A 84 -17.07 -7.53 -9.58
CA LEU A 84 -17.11 -8.92 -9.13
C LEU A 84 -18.18 -9.07 -8.04
N ALA A 85 -19.18 -9.91 -8.28
CA ALA A 85 -20.32 -10.09 -7.36
C ALA A 85 -19.95 -10.85 -6.08
N ASP A 86 -19.09 -11.86 -6.20
CA ASP A 86 -18.73 -12.78 -5.12
C ASP A 86 -17.88 -12.11 -4.05
N THR A 87 -16.82 -11.41 -4.48
CA THR A 87 -15.91 -10.69 -3.58
C THR A 87 -16.37 -9.26 -3.28
N LYS A 88 -17.39 -8.77 -4.00
CA LYS A 88 -17.87 -7.37 -3.96
C LYS A 88 -16.73 -6.37 -4.19
N LYS A 89 -15.87 -6.67 -5.16
CA LYS A 89 -14.73 -5.82 -5.53
C LYS A 89 -14.89 -5.29 -6.94
N ILE A 90 -14.29 -4.13 -7.16
CA ILE A 90 -14.08 -3.57 -8.49
C ILE A 90 -12.59 -3.61 -8.76
N VAL A 91 -12.24 -4.08 -9.95
CA VAL A 91 -10.86 -4.15 -10.42
C VAL A 91 -10.70 -3.23 -11.61
N LEU A 92 -9.69 -2.38 -11.56
CA LEU A 92 -9.23 -1.54 -12.66
C LEU A 92 -7.98 -2.19 -13.26
N CYS A 93 -8.05 -2.60 -14.52
CA CYS A 93 -6.92 -3.20 -15.23
C CYS A 93 -6.40 -2.32 -16.37
N ASP A 94 -5.11 -2.44 -16.67
CA ASP A 94 -4.53 -1.86 -17.87
C ASP A 94 -5.10 -2.61 -19.09
N VAL A 95 -5.26 -1.89 -20.20
CA VAL A 95 -5.65 -2.46 -21.49
C VAL A 95 -4.44 -3.06 -22.20
N GLU A 96 -3.23 -2.61 -21.89
CA GLU A 96 -1.98 -3.10 -22.49
C GLU A 96 -1.51 -4.43 -21.88
N LYS A 97 -1.71 -4.63 -20.58
CA LYS A 97 -1.28 -5.82 -19.82
C LYS A 97 -2.46 -6.39 -19.03
N PRO A 98 -2.63 -7.72 -18.97
CA PRO A 98 -3.69 -8.37 -18.19
C PRO A 98 -3.33 -8.37 -16.69
N GLU A 99 -3.16 -7.19 -16.10
CA GLU A 99 -2.80 -7.02 -14.70
C GLU A 99 -3.79 -6.08 -13.99
N SER A 100 -4.10 -6.42 -12.74
CA SER A 100 -4.89 -5.57 -11.85
C SER A 100 -4.00 -4.42 -11.39
N LEU A 101 -4.29 -3.20 -11.87
CA LEU A 101 -3.62 -2.00 -11.40
C LEU A 101 -4.14 -1.67 -10.01
N HIS A 102 -5.44 -1.43 -9.89
CA HIS A 102 -6.07 -1.06 -8.64
C HIS A 102 -7.32 -1.89 -8.38
N SER A 103 -7.60 -2.17 -7.11
CA SER A 103 -8.84 -2.81 -6.71
C SER A 103 -9.35 -2.19 -5.42
N PHE A 104 -10.67 -2.06 -5.33
CA PHE A 104 -11.34 -1.57 -4.12
C PHE A 104 -12.60 -2.38 -3.85
N SER A 105 -12.96 -2.47 -2.58
CA SER A 105 -14.16 -3.20 -2.15
C SER A 105 -15.37 -2.26 -2.11
N VAL A 106 -16.53 -2.81 -2.46
CA VAL A 106 -17.83 -2.14 -2.47
C VAL A 106 -18.74 -2.84 -1.46
N GLU A 107 -19.67 -2.09 -0.86
CA GLU A 107 -20.55 -2.62 0.18
C GLU A 107 -21.52 -3.70 -0.33
N ALA A 108 -21.90 -3.63 -1.61
CA ALA A 108 -22.87 -4.52 -2.24
C ALA A 108 -22.47 -4.90 -3.69
N PRO A 109 -23.00 -6.01 -4.22
CA PRO A 109 -22.79 -6.41 -5.61
C PRO A 109 -23.30 -5.36 -6.60
N VAL A 110 -22.50 -5.10 -7.64
CA VAL A 110 -22.82 -4.14 -8.70
C VAL A 110 -23.47 -4.87 -9.86
N SER A 111 -24.59 -4.33 -10.36
CA SER A 111 -25.33 -4.85 -11.51
C SER A 111 -25.03 -4.10 -12.80
N CYS A 112 -24.74 -2.80 -12.73
CA CYS A 112 -24.37 -1.99 -13.89
C CYS A 112 -23.36 -0.90 -13.55
N MET A 113 -22.57 -0.49 -14.56
CA MET A 113 -21.53 0.52 -14.46
C MET A 113 -21.61 1.48 -15.64
N HIS A 114 -21.29 2.75 -15.39
CA HIS A 114 -21.16 3.76 -16.44
C HIS A 114 -19.98 4.68 -16.14
N TRP A 115 -19.03 4.78 -17.06
CA TRP A 115 -17.88 5.66 -16.91
C TRP A 115 -17.94 6.80 -17.92
N MET A 116 -17.98 8.03 -17.42
CA MET A 116 -18.11 9.24 -18.23
C MET A 116 -16.99 10.24 -17.94
N GLU A 117 -16.72 11.14 -18.88
CA GLU A 117 -15.78 12.26 -18.75
C GLU A 117 -16.51 13.59 -18.99
N VAL A 118 -16.20 14.58 -18.16
CA VAL A 118 -16.84 15.89 -18.23
C VAL A 118 -16.31 16.66 -19.44
N THR A 119 -17.22 17.14 -20.28
CA THR A 119 -16.87 17.89 -21.50
C THR A 119 -16.94 19.41 -21.32
N VAL A 120 -17.37 19.88 -20.15
CA VAL A 120 -17.52 21.32 -19.86
C VAL A 120 -16.15 21.94 -19.65
N GLU A 121 -15.79 22.87 -20.53
CA GLU A 121 -14.53 23.60 -20.45
C GLU A 121 -14.75 24.94 -19.72
N SER A 122 -13.92 25.19 -18.70
CA SER A 122 -13.90 26.44 -17.94
C SER A 122 -12.47 26.97 -17.85
N SER A 123 -12.28 28.29 -17.92
CA SER A 123 -10.96 28.92 -17.76
C SER A 123 -10.33 28.64 -16.38
N VAL A 124 -11.16 28.40 -15.37
CA VAL A 124 -10.72 28.00 -14.03
C VAL A 124 -10.20 26.56 -14.04
N LEU A 125 -10.83 25.68 -14.82
CA LEU A 125 -10.37 24.31 -14.98
C LEU A 125 -9.06 24.26 -15.77
N THR A 126 -8.92 25.04 -16.85
CA THR A 126 -7.67 25.03 -17.65
C THR A 126 -6.47 25.58 -16.87
N SER A 127 -6.65 26.65 -16.09
CA SER A 127 -5.60 27.15 -15.20
C SER A 127 -5.25 26.16 -14.09
N PHE A 128 -6.24 25.45 -13.55
CA PHE A 128 -6.00 24.37 -12.59
C PHE A 128 -5.21 23.21 -13.22
N TYR A 129 -5.56 22.80 -14.44
CA TYR A 129 -4.87 21.71 -15.14
C TYR A 129 -3.38 22.00 -15.30
N ASN A 130 -3.04 23.24 -15.62
CA ASN A 130 -1.65 23.68 -15.73
C ASN A 130 -0.94 23.72 -14.37
N ALA A 131 -1.59 24.25 -13.32
CA ALA A 131 -0.99 24.36 -12.00
C ALA A 131 -0.70 23.00 -11.35
N GLU A 132 -1.54 21.98 -11.63
CA GLU A 132 -1.32 20.66 -11.06
C GLU A 132 -0.19 19.89 -11.76
N ASP A 133 0.00 20.12 -13.06
CA ASP A 133 1.15 19.59 -13.80
C ASP A 133 2.48 20.16 -13.24
N GLU A 134 2.50 21.43 -12.83
CA GLU A 134 3.65 22.04 -12.14
C GLU A 134 3.89 21.44 -10.74
N SER A 135 2.83 21.14 -9.97
CA SER A 135 2.99 20.52 -8.64
C SER A 135 3.58 19.11 -8.71
N ASN A 136 3.23 18.33 -9.73
CA ASN A 136 3.79 16.99 -9.97
C ASN A 136 5.26 17.03 -10.41
N LEU A 137 5.75 18.17 -10.90
CA LEU A 137 7.15 18.37 -11.28
C LEU A 137 8.04 18.71 -10.06
N LEU A 138 7.47 19.38 -9.05
CA LEU A 138 8.17 19.84 -7.86
C LEU A 138 8.28 18.77 -6.77
N LEU A 139 7.31 17.84 -6.72
CA LEU A 139 7.36 16.71 -5.79
C LEU A 139 8.38 15.66 -6.24
N PRO A 140 9.15 15.06 -5.31
CA PRO A 140 10.04 13.97 -5.65
C PRO A 140 9.22 12.79 -6.19
N LYS A 141 9.62 12.25 -7.34
CA LYS A 141 8.98 11.08 -7.92
C LYS A 141 9.15 9.89 -6.97
N LEU A 142 8.03 9.25 -6.63
CA LEU A 142 8.03 8.08 -5.76
C LEU A 142 8.78 6.92 -6.44
N PRO A 143 9.76 6.29 -5.76
CA PRO A 143 10.47 5.15 -6.30
C PRO A 143 9.59 3.90 -6.30
N THR A 144 9.94 2.97 -7.18
CA THR A 144 9.17 1.75 -7.39
C THR A 144 9.54 0.71 -6.34
N LEU A 145 8.54 0.08 -5.74
CA LEU A 145 8.69 -0.96 -4.74
C LEU A 145 9.18 -2.28 -5.37
N PRO A 146 9.94 -3.11 -4.64
CA PRO A 146 10.44 -4.37 -5.17
C PRO A 146 9.30 -5.33 -5.57
N LYS A 147 9.46 -6.01 -6.72
CA LYS A 147 8.44 -6.90 -7.34
C LYS A 147 8.01 -8.11 -6.52
N ASN A 148 8.73 -8.45 -5.45
CA ASN A 148 8.53 -9.72 -4.75
C ASN A 148 7.34 -9.71 -3.77
N TYR A 149 6.72 -8.56 -3.53
CA TYR A 149 5.94 -8.33 -2.31
C TYR A 149 4.51 -7.80 -2.50
N SER A 150 4.01 -7.66 -3.74
CA SER A 150 2.66 -7.09 -3.99
C SER A 150 1.68 -8.09 -4.62
N ASN A 151 0.71 -8.53 -3.82
CA ASN A 151 -0.40 -9.39 -4.28
C ASN A 151 -1.67 -8.60 -4.66
N THR A 152 -1.87 -7.38 -4.14
CA THR A 152 -3.15 -6.65 -4.23
C THR A 152 -3.15 -5.45 -5.19
N SER A 153 -1.98 -4.86 -5.48
CA SER A 153 -1.83 -3.73 -6.40
C SER A 153 -0.40 -3.57 -6.91
N LYS A 154 -0.17 -3.93 -8.18
CA LYS A 154 1.17 -3.88 -8.79
C LYS A 154 1.63 -2.49 -9.24
N ILE A 155 0.80 -1.46 -9.03
CA ILE A 155 0.98 -0.04 -9.41
C ILE A 155 2.40 0.49 -9.18
N PHE A 156 3.04 0.03 -8.11
CA PHE A 156 4.31 0.55 -7.65
C PHE A 156 5.48 -0.38 -7.95
N SER A 157 5.26 -1.54 -8.58
CA SER A 157 6.27 -2.59 -8.74
C SER A 157 6.99 -2.60 -10.09
N GLU A 158 6.49 -1.85 -11.08
CA GLU A 158 7.12 -1.70 -12.39
C GLU A 158 8.05 -0.49 -12.47
N GLU A 159 9.09 -0.56 -13.31
CA GLU A 159 10.21 0.40 -13.43
C GLU A 159 9.82 1.86 -13.77
N ASN A 160 8.54 2.18 -13.98
CA ASN A 160 8.11 3.49 -14.46
C ASN A 160 7.03 4.10 -13.55
N SER A 161 7.30 5.30 -13.03
CA SER A 161 6.34 6.20 -12.36
C SER A 161 5.05 6.48 -13.16
N ASP A 162 5.02 6.07 -14.42
CA ASP A 162 3.94 6.32 -15.37
C ASP A 162 2.67 5.52 -15.06
N GLU A 163 2.71 4.45 -14.25
CA GLU A 163 1.50 3.68 -13.91
C GLU A 163 0.55 4.43 -12.98
N ILE A 164 1.08 5.15 -11.99
CA ILE A 164 0.29 6.04 -11.13
C ILE A 164 -0.33 7.17 -11.96
N ILE A 165 0.45 7.72 -12.91
CA ILE A 165 -0.03 8.74 -13.84
C ILE A 165 -1.10 8.18 -14.78
N LYS A 166 -0.92 6.94 -15.28
CA LYS A 166 -1.93 6.22 -16.09
C LYS A 166 -3.23 6.07 -15.30
N LEU A 167 -3.17 5.73 -14.02
CA LEU A 167 -4.32 5.59 -13.14
C LEU A 167 -5.04 6.91 -12.87
N LEU A 168 -4.29 7.95 -12.50
CA LEU A 168 -4.82 9.30 -12.32
C LEU A 168 -5.42 9.87 -13.62
N GLY A 169 -4.91 9.43 -14.77
CA GLY A 169 -5.42 9.82 -16.08
C GLY A 169 -5.11 11.27 -16.44
N ASP A 170 -5.83 11.78 -17.44
CA ASP A 170 -5.84 13.21 -17.74
C ASP A 170 -6.50 13.99 -16.59
N VAL A 171 -6.21 15.28 -16.45
CA VAL A 171 -6.72 16.11 -15.36
C VAL A 171 -8.24 16.21 -15.37
N ARG A 172 -8.85 16.05 -16.56
CA ARG A 172 -10.31 16.14 -16.73
C ARG A 172 -11.03 15.15 -15.82
N LEU A 173 -12.02 15.66 -15.09
CA LEU A 173 -12.84 14.85 -14.20
C LEU A 173 -13.57 13.78 -15.01
N ASN A 174 -13.34 12.53 -14.63
CA ASN A 174 -14.13 11.40 -15.09
C ASN A 174 -14.73 10.68 -13.88
N ILE A 175 -15.94 10.18 -14.04
CA ILE A 175 -16.73 9.60 -12.95
C ILE A 175 -17.19 8.22 -13.39
N LEU A 176 -16.91 7.23 -12.54
CA LEU A 176 -17.44 5.89 -12.62
C LEU A 176 -18.68 5.81 -11.72
N VAL A 177 -19.84 5.59 -12.32
CA VAL A 177 -21.11 5.43 -11.62
C VAL A 177 -21.41 3.94 -11.47
N LEU A 178 -21.74 3.53 -10.26
CA LEU A 178 -22.02 2.15 -9.87
C LEU A 178 -23.46 2.03 -9.38
N GLY A 179 -24.19 1.03 -9.87
CA GLY A 179 -25.53 0.70 -9.41
C GLY A 179 -25.66 -0.80 -9.16
N GLY A 180 -26.42 -1.15 -8.12
CA GLY A 180 -26.65 -2.54 -7.72
C GLY A 180 -28.11 -2.79 -7.34
N SER A 181 -28.34 -3.87 -6.59
CA SER A 181 -29.63 -4.22 -6.00
C SER A 181 -29.81 -3.73 -4.56
N SER A 182 -28.85 -2.95 -4.04
CA SER A 182 -28.77 -2.51 -2.65
C SER A 182 -29.54 -1.23 -2.34
N GLY A 183 -30.20 -0.65 -3.35
CA GLY A 183 -30.99 0.58 -3.23
C GLY A 183 -30.19 1.86 -3.05
N PHE A 184 -28.91 1.84 -3.42
CA PHE A 184 -28.08 3.03 -3.54
C PHE A 184 -27.21 2.99 -4.81
N ILE A 185 -26.82 4.17 -5.27
CA ILE A 185 -25.89 4.40 -6.38
C ILE A 185 -24.67 5.11 -5.83
N GLU A 186 -23.48 4.71 -6.27
CA GLU A 186 -22.22 5.32 -5.85
C GLU A 186 -21.50 5.95 -7.04
N LEU A 187 -20.92 7.12 -6.84
CA LEU A 187 -20.13 7.84 -7.84
C LEU A 187 -18.68 7.87 -7.37
N TYR A 188 -17.79 7.34 -8.21
CA TYR A 188 -16.36 7.28 -7.99
C TYR A 188 -15.63 8.19 -8.98
N ALA A 189 -15.04 9.28 -8.50
CA ALA A 189 -14.18 10.13 -9.31
C ALA A 189 -12.86 9.40 -9.63
N TYR A 190 -12.42 9.50 -10.88
CA TYR A 190 -11.28 8.79 -11.45
C TYR A 190 -11.34 7.25 -11.29
N GLY A 191 -12.51 6.71 -10.92
CA GLY A 191 -12.67 5.31 -10.56
C GLY A 191 -12.05 4.90 -9.22
N MET A 192 -11.61 5.86 -8.40
CA MET A 192 -10.90 5.59 -7.13
C MET A 192 -11.60 6.19 -5.92
N PHE A 193 -11.93 7.48 -5.97
CA PHE A 193 -12.46 8.18 -4.81
C PHE A 193 -13.98 8.30 -4.87
N LYS A 194 -14.68 7.77 -3.87
CA LYS A 194 -16.14 7.89 -3.75
C LYS A 194 -16.53 9.33 -3.42
N ILE A 195 -17.11 10.03 -4.39
CA ILE A 195 -17.54 11.44 -4.26
C ILE A 195 -19.00 11.58 -3.83
N ALA A 196 -19.85 10.61 -4.13
CA ALA A 196 -21.26 10.68 -3.77
C ALA A 196 -21.86 9.29 -3.60
N ARG A 197 -22.87 9.21 -2.72
CA ARG A 197 -23.74 8.06 -2.54
C ARG A 197 -25.18 8.55 -2.52
N VAL A 198 -25.99 8.09 -3.47
CA VAL A 198 -27.42 8.42 -3.56
C VAL A 198 -28.21 7.21 -3.08
N THR A 199 -29.00 7.39 -2.02
CA THR A 199 -29.84 6.34 -1.43
C THR A 199 -31.31 6.49 -1.84
N GLY A 200 -32.11 5.44 -1.65
CA GLY A 200 -33.56 5.48 -1.91
C GLY A 200 -33.93 5.03 -3.33
N ILE A 201 -33.06 4.27 -3.97
CA ILE A 201 -33.30 3.68 -5.28
C ILE A 201 -34.06 2.37 -5.09
N ALA A 202 -35.20 2.21 -5.74
CA ALA A 202 -36.01 1.00 -5.63
C ALA A 202 -35.59 -0.04 -6.67
N GLY A 203 -35.39 -1.28 -6.23
CA GLY A 203 -35.08 -2.42 -7.11
C GLY A 203 -33.61 -2.52 -7.49
N THR A 204 -33.36 -3.17 -8.63
CA THR A 204 -32.02 -3.39 -9.19
C THR A 204 -31.75 -2.41 -10.32
N CYS A 205 -30.62 -1.70 -10.29
CA CYS A 205 -30.23 -0.81 -11.37
C CYS A 205 -29.84 -1.61 -12.63
N LEU A 206 -30.48 -1.31 -13.76
CA LEU A 206 -30.17 -1.93 -15.06
C LEU A 206 -29.29 -1.03 -15.93
N ALA A 207 -29.56 0.27 -15.96
CA ALA A 207 -28.81 1.23 -16.74
C ALA A 207 -28.60 2.53 -15.98
N LEU A 208 -27.40 3.09 -16.14
CA LEU A 208 -26.99 4.35 -15.56
C LEU A 208 -26.41 5.23 -16.68
N CYS A 209 -26.79 6.50 -16.68
CA CYS A 209 -26.21 7.48 -17.58
C CYS A 209 -26.14 8.83 -16.85
N LEU A 210 -24.91 9.27 -16.57
CA LEU A 210 -24.62 10.58 -15.99
C LEU A 210 -24.31 11.53 -17.14
N SER A 211 -24.98 12.68 -17.16
CA SER A 211 -24.80 13.63 -18.25
C SER A 211 -23.37 14.21 -18.26
N SER A 212 -22.79 14.39 -19.45
CA SER A 212 -21.43 14.96 -19.62
C SER A 212 -21.30 16.40 -19.13
N ASP A 213 -22.43 17.09 -18.94
CA ASP A 213 -22.52 18.41 -18.31
C ASP A 213 -22.86 18.36 -16.81
N LEU A 214 -22.97 17.16 -16.22
CA LEU A 214 -23.26 16.92 -14.80
C LEU A 214 -24.55 17.55 -14.26
N LYS A 215 -25.52 17.88 -15.11
CA LYS A 215 -26.81 18.43 -14.66
C LYS A 215 -27.78 17.36 -14.17
N SER A 216 -27.77 16.17 -14.76
CA SER A 216 -28.68 15.10 -14.37
C SER A 216 -28.07 13.71 -14.47
N LEU A 217 -28.47 12.86 -13.53
CA LEU A 217 -28.23 11.43 -13.53
C LEU A 217 -29.53 10.70 -13.90
N SER A 218 -29.50 9.98 -15.00
CA SER A 218 -30.60 9.12 -15.43
C SER A 218 -30.35 7.68 -15.00
N VAL A 219 -31.37 7.06 -14.41
CA VAL A 219 -31.31 5.73 -13.79
C VAL A 219 -32.51 4.92 -14.27
N VAL A 220 -32.25 3.72 -14.77
CA VAL A 220 -33.29 2.73 -15.07
C VAL A 220 -33.19 1.61 -14.06
N THR A 221 -34.27 1.35 -13.32
CA THR A 221 -34.32 0.27 -12.33
C THR A 221 -35.42 -0.72 -12.63
N GLU A 222 -35.24 -1.94 -12.15
CA GLU A 222 -36.20 -3.02 -12.26
C GLU A 222 -36.63 -3.47 -10.87
N VAL A 223 -37.95 -3.43 -10.62
CA VAL A 223 -38.57 -3.92 -9.40
C VAL A 223 -39.40 -5.14 -9.76
N SER A 224 -38.99 -6.30 -9.26
CA SER A 224 -39.76 -7.53 -9.41
C SER A 224 -40.82 -7.62 -8.31
N THR A 225 -42.09 -7.57 -8.71
CA THR A 225 -43.23 -7.96 -7.86
C THR A 225 -43.71 -9.33 -8.28
N SER A 226 -44.41 -10.06 -7.39
CA SER A 226 -44.76 -11.48 -7.54
C SER A 226 -45.41 -11.85 -8.88
N GLY A 227 -44.58 -12.12 -9.90
CA GLY A 227 -44.97 -12.56 -11.25
C GLY A 227 -44.76 -11.53 -12.39
N ALA A 228 -44.45 -10.26 -12.10
CA ALA A 228 -44.23 -9.22 -13.11
C ALA A 228 -43.04 -8.31 -12.74
N SER A 229 -42.26 -7.96 -13.76
CA SER A 229 -41.14 -7.03 -13.59
C SER A 229 -41.53 -5.65 -14.09
N GLU A 230 -41.46 -4.65 -13.22
CA GLU A 230 -41.73 -3.25 -13.56
C GLU A 230 -40.40 -2.51 -13.74
N VAL A 231 -40.20 -1.93 -14.92
CA VAL A 231 -39.03 -1.11 -15.22
C VAL A 231 -39.39 0.36 -15.02
N SER A 232 -38.72 1.02 -14.09
CA SER A 232 -38.90 2.42 -13.75
C SER A 232 -37.74 3.27 -14.24
N TYR A 233 -38.04 4.49 -14.68
CA TYR A 233 -37.06 5.50 -15.08
C TYR A 233 -37.06 6.65 -14.07
N PHE A 234 -35.88 6.98 -13.54
CA PHE A 234 -35.66 8.09 -12.65
C PHE A 234 -34.66 9.07 -13.27
N GLN A 235 -34.92 10.36 -13.10
CA GLN A 235 -33.98 11.42 -13.42
C GLN A 235 -33.72 12.23 -12.15
N LEU A 236 -32.47 12.19 -11.70
CA LEU A 236 -31.99 12.87 -10.50
C LEU A 236 -31.23 14.12 -10.93
N GLU A 237 -31.50 15.24 -10.28
CA GLU A 237 -30.75 16.48 -10.52
C GLU A 237 -29.45 16.48 -9.71
N THR A 238 -28.32 16.77 -10.39
CA THR A 238 -26.98 16.81 -9.79
C THR A 238 -26.45 18.23 -9.68
N ASN A 239 -27.31 19.14 -9.22
CA ASN A 239 -27.06 20.59 -9.20
C ASN A 239 -25.75 20.96 -8.47
N LEU A 240 -25.43 20.28 -7.36
CA LEU A 240 -24.19 20.52 -6.60
C LEU A 240 -22.93 20.18 -7.42
N LEU A 241 -22.94 19.07 -8.15
CA LEU A 241 -21.81 18.66 -9.00
C LEU A 241 -21.62 19.63 -10.17
N TYR A 242 -22.72 20.13 -10.74
CA TYR A 242 -22.67 21.11 -11.81
C TYR A 242 -22.15 22.48 -11.34
N SER A 243 -22.69 23.02 -10.25
CA SER A 243 -22.36 24.37 -9.78
C SER A 243 -20.95 24.47 -9.22
N PHE A 244 -20.45 23.42 -8.56
CA PHE A 244 -19.13 23.35 -7.93
C PHE A 244 -18.17 22.44 -8.69
N LEU A 245 -18.32 22.33 -10.02
CA LEU A 245 -17.50 21.44 -10.84
C LEU A 245 -15.97 21.66 -10.64
N PRO A 246 -15.43 22.90 -10.67
CA PRO A 246 -14.00 23.11 -10.43
C PRO A 246 -13.54 22.64 -9.04
N GLU A 247 -14.33 22.93 -8.01
CA GLU A 247 -14.05 22.55 -6.63
C GLU A 247 -14.09 21.03 -6.45
N VAL A 248 -15.10 20.36 -6.99
CA VAL A 248 -15.24 18.89 -6.95
C VAL A 248 -14.09 18.22 -7.71
N THR A 249 -13.72 18.75 -8.89
CA THR A 249 -12.61 18.21 -9.69
C THR A 249 -11.30 18.28 -8.90
N ARG A 250 -10.99 19.45 -8.33
CA ARG A 250 -9.77 19.65 -7.54
C ARG A 250 -9.75 18.78 -6.28
N MET A 251 -10.87 18.74 -5.56
CA MET A 251 -11.02 17.93 -4.35
C MET A 251 -10.84 16.44 -4.65
N ALA A 252 -11.55 15.93 -5.67
CA ALA A 252 -11.47 14.53 -6.08
C ALA A 252 -10.05 14.14 -6.49
N ARG A 253 -9.33 15.02 -7.20
CA ARG A 253 -7.95 14.76 -7.60
C ARG A 253 -7.02 14.65 -6.39
N LYS A 254 -7.10 15.59 -5.43
CA LYS A 254 -6.31 15.52 -4.19
C LYS A 254 -6.62 14.27 -3.36
N PHE A 255 -7.90 13.91 -3.20
CA PHE A 255 -8.26 12.67 -2.51
C PHE A 255 -7.77 11.41 -3.25
N THR A 256 -7.76 11.44 -4.58
CA THR A 256 -7.20 10.32 -5.37
C THR A 256 -5.69 10.19 -5.14
N HIS A 257 -4.96 11.30 -5.13
CA HIS A 257 -3.53 11.32 -4.75
C HIS A 257 -3.31 10.80 -3.33
N ILE A 258 -4.08 11.27 -2.35
CA ILE A 258 -4.01 10.82 -0.95
C ILE A 258 -4.28 9.31 -0.86
N SER A 259 -5.32 8.80 -1.49
CA SER A 259 -5.66 7.38 -1.47
C SER A 259 -4.56 6.51 -2.10
N ALA A 260 -3.97 6.96 -3.21
CA ALA A 260 -2.86 6.25 -3.85
C ALA A 260 -1.60 6.26 -2.96
N LEU A 261 -1.31 7.37 -2.29
CA LEU A 261 -0.20 7.48 -1.34
C LEU A 261 -0.38 6.61 -0.11
N LEU A 262 -1.60 6.53 0.45
CA LEU A 262 -1.89 5.63 1.56
C LEU A 262 -1.69 4.16 1.15
N GLN A 263 -2.14 3.78 -0.04
CA GLN A 263 -1.89 2.44 -0.58
C GLN A 263 -0.38 2.18 -0.78
N TYR A 264 0.37 3.16 -1.25
CA TYR A 264 1.83 3.07 -1.40
C TYR A 264 2.54 2.89 -0.06
N ILE A 265 2.17 3.70 0.95
CA ILE A 265 2.74 3.63 2.30
C ILE A 265 2.45 2.26 2.92
N ASN A 266 1.20 1.77 2.85
CA ASN A 266 0.83 0.46 3.36
C ASN A 266 1.60 -0.68 2.66
N LEU A 267 1.77 -0.60 1.34
CA LEU A 267 2.55 -1.59 0.62
C LEU A 267 4.03 -1.54 1.01
N SER A 268 4.59 -0.33 1.17
CA SER A 268 5.97 -0.15 1.65
C SER A 268 6.16 -0.73 3.06
N LEU A 269 5.20 -0.52 3.95
CA LEU A 269 5.22 -1.08 5.30
C LEU A 269 5.14 -2.61 5.28
N THR A 270 4.26 -3.18 4.44
CA THR A 270 4.16 -4.64 4.24
C THR A 270 5.51 -5.22 3.78
N CYS A 271 6.17 -4.58 2.80
CA CYS A 271 7.50 -5.01 2.35
C CYS A 271 8.55 -4.95 3.47
N MET A 272 8.43 -3.96 4.38
CA MET A 272 9.33 -3.85 5.54
C MET A 272 9.08 -4.96 6.55
N CYS A 273 7.81 -5.29 6.83
CA CYS A 273 7.44 -6.38 7.73
C CYS A 273 7.93 -7.73 7.21
N GLU A 274 7.75 -8.02 5.92
CA GLU A 274 8.22 -9.26 5.30
C GLU A 274 9.76 -9.40 5.33
N ALA A 275 10.48 -8.31 5.00
CA ALA A 275 11.95 -8.29 5.10
C ALA A 275 12.44 -8.47 6.55
N TRP A 276 11.67 -7.96 7.51
CA TRP A 276 11.94 -8.13 8.94
C TRP A 276 11.66 -9.57 9.41
N GLU A 277 10.54 -10.17 8.99
CA GLU A 277 10.22 -11.57 9.31
C GLU A 277 11.28 -12.54 8.80
N GLU A 278 11.91 -12.25 7.66
CA GLU A 278 13.05 -13.03 7.16
C GLU A 278 14.25 -12.98 8.12
N ILE A 279 14.57 -11.81 8.68
CA ILE A 279 15.62 -11.65 9.71
C ILE A 279 15.27 -12.49 10.94
N LEU A 280 14.03 -12.33 11.42
CA LEU A 280 13.55 -12.99 12.63
C LEU A 280 13.60 -14.52 12.47
N MET A 281 13.14 -15.06 11.34
CA MET A 281 13.21 -16.51 11.08
C MET A 281 14.65 -17.04 11.05
N GLN A 282 15.60 -16.30 10.48
CA GLN A 282 17.00 -16.74 10.42
C GLN A 282 17.66 -16.73 11.81
N MET A 283 17.37 -15.72 12.63
CA MET A 283 17.89 -15.60 14.00
C MET A 283 17.25 -16.61 14.95
N ASP A 284 15.92 -16.69 14.96
CA ASP A 284 15.16 -17.59 15.85
C ASP A 284 15.44 -19.06 15.54
N SER A 285 15.52 -19.46 14.27
CA SER A 285 15.76 -20.87 13.90
C SER A 285 17.13 -21.39 14.35
N ARG A 286 18.10 -20.51 14.63
CA ARG A 286 19.47 -20.86 15.05
C ARG A 286 19.67 -20.69 16.55
N LEU A 287 19.16 -19.62 17.15
CA LEU A 287 19.29 -19.33 18.59
C LEU A 287 18.28 -20.11 19.44
N THR A 288 17.05 -20.32 18.95
CA THR A 288 16.01 -21.05 19.71
C THR A 288 16.31 -22.54 19.80
N LYS A 289 16.89 -23.13 18.73
CA LYS A 289 17.38 -24.51 18.77
C LYS A 289 18.45 -24.70 19.84
N PHE A 290 19.32 -23.72 20.04
CA PHE A 290 20.35 -23.77 21.08
C PHE A 290 19.76 -23.79 22.49
N VAL A 291 18.75 -22.96 22.76
CA VAL A 291 18.09 -22.94 24.08
C VAL A 291 17.32 -24.23 24.35
N GLN A 292 16.61 -24.74 23.33
CA GLN A 292 15.80 -25.95 23.47
C GLN A 292 16.63 -27.23 23.57
N GLU A 293 17.82 -27.27 22.95
CA GLU A 293 18.73 -28.43 23.01
C GLU A 293 19.58 -28.45 24.30
N LYS A 294 19.57 -27.37 25.09
CA LYS A 294 20.26 -27.31 26.39
C LYS A 294 19.39 -27.81 27.54
N ASN A 295 20.00 -28.60 28.43
CA ASN A 295 19.43 -29.03 29.71
C ASN A 295 20.01 -28.24 30.91
N THR A 296 20.53 -27.04 30.66
CA THR A 296 21.39 -26.28 31.58
C THR A 296 20.61 -25.09 32.16
N THR A 297 20.83 -24.76 33.44
CA THR A 297 20.15 -23.66 34.15
C THR A 297 20.69 -22.26 33.85
N THR A 298 21.61 -22.13 32.90
CA THR A 298 22.35 -20.88 32.62
C THR A 298 21.75 -20.16 31.42
N SER A 299 21.48 -18.86 31.55
CA SER A 299 20.95 -18.04 30.46
C SER A 299 21.96 -17.89 29.30
N VAL A 300 21.47 -17.66 28.08
CA VAL A 300 22.35 -17.42 26.92
C VAL A 300 23.20 -16.16 27.10
N GLN A 301 22.66 -15.14 27.76
CA GLN A 301 23.39 -13.93 28.12
C GLN A 301 24.63 -14.26 28.97
N ASP A 302 24.47 -15.05 30.02
CA ASP A 302 25.55 -15.38 30.95
C ASP A 302 26.68 -16.16 30.26
N GLU A 303 26.36 -17.06 29.34
CA GLU A 303 27.38 -17.82 28.61
C GLU A 303 28.19 -16.95 27.65
N PHE A 304 27.52 -16.09 26.88
CA PHE A 304 28.21 -15.15 26.00
C PHE A 304 28.98 -14.09 26.78
N MET A 305 28.47 -13.64 27.94
CA MET A 305 29.17 -12.71 28.82
C MET A 305 30.40 -13.38 29.45
N HIS A 306 30.30 -14.65 29.85
CA HIS A 306 31.44 -15.41 30.34
C HIS A 306 32.50 -15.62 29.25
N LEU A 307 32.08 -15.88 28.02
CA LEU A 307 32.99 -15.93 26.87
C LEU A 307 33.68 -14.57 26.63
N LEU A 308 32.95 -13.47 26.74
CA LEU A 308 33.48 -12.12 26.55
C LEU A 308 34.52 -11.75 27.61
N LEU A 309 34.24 -12.04 28.88
CA LEU A 309 35.09 -11.66 30.01
C LEU A 309 36.30 -12.59 30.20
N TRP A 310 36.10 -13.91 30.06
CA TRP A 310 37.10 -14.91 30.43
C TRP A 310 37.75 -15.60 29.24
N GLY A 311 37.22 -15.41 28.02
CA GLY A 311 37.70 -16.06 26.80
C GLY A 311 37.49 -17.58 26.76
N LYS A 312 36.77 -18.14 27.73
CA LYS A 312 36.47 -19.58 27.83
C LYS A 312 34.99 -19.82 27.60
N ALA A 313 34.66 -20.50 26.50
CA ALA A 313 33.32 -20.99 26.23
C ALA A 313 33.02 -22.25 27.06
N SER A 314 31.76 -22.48 27.40
CA SER A 314 31.30 -23.78 27.89
C SER A 314 31.40 -24.83 26.77
N ALA A 315 31.50 -26.12 27.14
CA ALA A 315 31.58 -27.20 26.15
C ALA A 315 30.36 -27.20 25.20
N GLU A 316 29.19 -26.87 25.73
CA GLU A 316 27.93 -26.76 24.97
C GLU A 316 27.96 -25.57 23.99
N LEU A 317 28.40 -24.38 24.43
CA LEU A 317 28.53 -23.20 23.56
C LEU A 317 29.59 -23.41 22.47
N GLN A 318 30.72 -24.06 22.82
CA GLN A 318 31.76 -24.40 21.85
C GLN A 318 31.23 -25.39 20.79
N THR A 319 30.44 -26.38 21.21
CA THR A 319 29.83 -27.35 20.29
C THR A 319 28.84 -26.66 19.34
N LEU A 320 28.03 -25.72 19.84
CA LEU A 320 27.13 -24.91 19.01
C LEU A 320 27.89 -24.10 17.96
N LEU A 321 28.86 -23.30 18.41
CA LEU A 321 29.59 -22.38 17.54
C LEU A 321 30.36 -23.15 16.45
N MET A 322 30.99 -24.27 16.82
CA MET A 322 31.82 -25.04 15.88
C MET A 322 31.03 -25.97 14.96
N ASN A 323 30.01 -26.68 15.48
CA ASN A 323 29.34 -27.73 14.72
C ASN A 323 28.06 -27.26 14.02
N GLN A 324 27.27 -26.38 14.66
CA GLN A 324 25.96 -25.96 14.11
C GLN A 324 26.03 -24.63 13.35
N LEU A 325 26.72 -23.62 13.90
CA LEU A 325 26.84 -22.31 13.27
C LEU A 325 27.96 -22.31 12.21
N THR A 326 29.15 -22.82 12.58
CA THR A 326 30.39 -22.80 11.80
C THR A 326 30.88 -21.39 11.45
N VAL A 327 32.18 -21.22 11.21
CA VAL A 327 32.75 -19.92 10.80
C VAL A 327 32.15 -19.40 9.48
N LYS A 328 31.87 -20.32 8.54
CA LYS A 328 31.24 -19.99 7.25
C LYS A 328 29.77 -19.62 7.40
N GLY A 329 29.02 -20.31 8.27
CA GLY A 329 27.63 -19.98 8.54
C GLY A 329 27.46 -18.65 9.26
N LEU A 330 28.36 -18.31 10.21
CA LEU A 330 28.39 -16.99 10.85
C LEU A 330 28.55 -15.85 9.83
N LYS A 331 29.48 -15.99 8.87
CA LYS A 331 29.67 -14.99 7.81
C LYS A 331 28.43 -14.82 6.94
N LYS A 332 27.78 -15.93 6.54
CA LYS A 332 26.55 -15.89 5.75
C LYS A 332 25.40 -15.25 6.52
N LEU A 333 25.26 -15.58 7.80
CA LEU A 333 24.24 -15.00 8.68
C LEU A 333 24.44 -13.49 8.83
N GLY A 334 25.67 -13.05 9.13
CA GLY A 334 26.00 -11.62 9.24
C GLY A 334 25.74 -10.84 7.95
N GLN A 335 26.09 -11.40 6.78
CA GLN A 335 25.80 -10.80 5.49
C GLN A 335 24.31 -10.70 5.20
N SER A 336 23.54 -11.75 5.53
CA SER A 336 22.08 -11.76 5.34
C SER A 336 21.43 -10.67 6.18
N ILE A 337 21.73 -10.62 7.48
CA ILE A 337 21.18 -9.61 8.41
C ILE A 337 21.56 -8.18 7.99
N GLU A 338 22.82 -7.95 7.59
CA GLU A 338 23.27 -6.64 7.10
C GLU A 338 22.52 -6.23 5.82
N SER A 339 22.27 -7.18 4.90
CA SER A 339 21.53 -6.94 3.67
C SER A 339 20.04 -6.64 3.92
N SER A 340 19.40 -7.34 4.85
CA SER A 340 18.01 -7.12 5.22
C SER A 340 17.82 -5.78 5.94
N TYR A 341 18.66 -5.43 6.92
CA TYR A 341 18.61 -4.10 7.56
C TYR A 341 18.89 -2.98 6.57
N SER A 342 19.85 -3.14 5.64
CA SER A 342 20.07 -2.15 4.58
C SER A 342 18.85 -2.00 3.66
N SER A 343 18.11 -3.07 3.42
CA SER A 343 16.89 -3.06 2.62
C SER A 343 15.76 -2.34 3.36
N ILE A 344 15.53 -2.64 4.64
CA ILE A 344 14.54 -1.95 5.49
C ILE A 344 14.89 -0.46 5.60
N GLN A 345 16.16 -0.12 5.84
CA GLN A 345 16.61 1.28 5.91
C GLN A 345 16.31 2.04 4.60
N LYS A 346 16.59 1.43 3.44
CA LYS A 346 16.25 2.03 2.13
C LYS A 346 14.74 2.18 1.94
N LEU A 347 13.93 1.21 2.39
CA LEU A 347 12.47 1.30 2.36
C LEU A 347 11.96 2.49 3.18
N VAL A 348 12.48 2.68 4.40
CA VAL A 348 12.11 3.82 5.25
C VAL A 348 12.47 5.16 4.61
N ILE A 349 13.72 5.34 4.18
CA ILE A 349 14.19 6.64 3.66
C ILE A 349 13.58 6.95 2.30
N SER A 350 13.58 5.97 1.39
CA SER A 350 13.28 6.23 -0.02
C SER A 350 11.79 6.13 -0.33
N HIS A 351 11.03 5.32 0.41
CA HIS A 351 9.62 5.06 0.11
C HIS A 351 8.71 5.62 1.21
N LEU A 352 8.94 5.26 2.48
CA LEU A 352 8.05 5.64 3.57
C LEU A 352 8.08 7.16 3.83
N GLN A 353 9.28 7.75 3.92
CA GLN A 353 9.43 9.21 4.12
C GLN A 353 8.92 9.99 2.92
N SER A 354 9.34 9.65 1.70
CA SER A 354 8.91 10.37 0.49
C SER A 354 7.39 10.29 0.25
N GLY A 355 6.78 9.13 0.51
CA GLY A 355 5.33 8.95 0.47
C GLY A 355 4.60 9.78 1.52
N SER A 356 5.12 9.79 2.76
CA SER A 356 4.51 10.54 3.88
C SER A 356 4.65 12.06 3.71
N GLU A 357 5.78 12.54 3.18
CA GLU A 357 5.99 13.95 2.85
C GLU A 357 5.04 14.41 1.73
N SER A 358 4.87 13.60 0.68
CA SER A 358 3.91 13.88 -0.39
C SER A 358 2.46 13.88 0.13
N LEU A 359 2.14 12.97 1.06
CA LEU A 359 0.84 12.92 1.73
C LEU A 359 0.59 14.19 2.55
N LEU A 360 1.59 14.63 3.33
CA LEU A 360 1.51 15.85 4.11
C LEU A 360 1.33 17.09 3.22
N TYR A 361 2.01 17.16 2.07
CA TYR A 361 1.84 18.22 1.09
C TYR A 361 0.39 18.29 0.59
N HIS A 362 -0.18 17.19 0.10
CA HIS A 362 -1.56 17.19 -0.40
C HIS A 362 -2.60 17.47 0.69
N LEU A 363 -2.39 16.98 1.91
CA LEU A 363 -3.25 17.33 3.05
C LEU A 363 -3.16 18.82 3.40
N SER A 364 -1.99 19.44 3.29
CA SER A 364 -1.83 20.88 3.51
C SER A 364 -2.56 21.73 2.46
N GLU A 365 -2.55 21.31 1.19
CA GLU A 365 -3.35 21.94 0.15
C GLU A 365 -4.85 21.77 0.43
N LEU A 366 -5.27 20.57 0.85
CA LEU A 366 -6.65 20.26 1.20
C LEU A 366 -7.13 21.09 2.40
N LYS A 367 -6.27 21.34 3.39
CA LYS A 367 -6.52 22.28 4.49
C LYS A 367 -6.75 23.71 3.97
N GLY A 368 -5.94 24.15 3.01
CA GLY A 368 -6.13 25.43 2.33
C GLY A 368 -7.50 25.53 1.64
N MET A 369 -7.96 24.45 1.03
CA MET A 369 -9.31 24.36 0.43
C MET A 369 -10.41 24.38 1.50
N ALA A 370 -10.28 23.57 2.55
CA ALA A 370 -11.25 23.49 3.65
C ALA A 370 -11.41 24.80 4.41
N SER A 371 -10.33 25.59 4.51
CA SER A 371 -10.37 26.93 5.12
C SER A 371 -11.26 27.90 4.33
N TRP A 372 -11.47 27.67 3.02
CA TRP A 372 -12.40 28.44 2.20
C TRP A 372 -13.84 27.90 2.31
N LYS A 373 -14.46 28.18 3.46
CA LYS A 373 -15.81 27.72 3.80
C LYS A 373 -16.87 28.01 2.73
N GLN A 374 -16.87 29.21 2.15
CA GLN A 374 -17.86 29.59 1.12
C GLN A 374 -17.93 28.61 -0.07
N LYS A 375 -16.81 27.96 -0.43
CA LYS A 375 -16.73 27.06 -1.59
C LYS A 375 -16.81 25.57 -1.22
N TYR A 376 -16.21 25.18 -0.10
CA TYR A 376 -16.04 23.77 0.27
C TYR A 376 -16.91 23.29 1.43
N GLU A 377 -17.55 24.20 2.18
CA GLU A 377 -18.54 23.84 3.21
C GLU A 377 -19.75 23.08 2.63
N PRO A 378 -20.33 23.48 1.46
CA PRO A 378 -21.42 22.71 0.85
C PRO A 378 -21.00 21.30 0.38
N LEU A 379 -19.70 21.08 0.16
CA LEU A 379 -19.14 19.78 -0.23
C LEU A 379 -18.82 18.90 0.99
N GLY A 380 -18.96 19.43 2.21
CA GLY A 380 -18.73 18.70 3.46
C GLY A 380 -17.26 18.52 3.82
N LEU A 381 -16.35 19.37 3.32
CA LEU A 381 -14.93 19.28 3.63
C LEU A 381 -14.65 19.84 5.04
N ASP A 382 -14.47 18.94 6.01
CA ASP A 382 -14.22 19.31 7.40
C ASP A 382 -12.76 19.75 7.63
N ALA A 383 -12.59 21.00 8.06
CA ALA A 383 -11.26 21.56 8.33
C ALA A 383 -10.61 20.95 9.58
N ALA A 384 -11.40 20.60 10.61
CA ALA A 384 -10.87 20.05 11.86
C ALA A 384 -10.30 18.64 11.63
N GLY A 385 -11.05 17.77 10.97
CA GLY A 385 -10.59 16.42 10.61
C GLY A 385 -9.34 16.42 9.73
N ILE A 386 -9.17 17.40 8.84
CA ILE A 386 -7.93 17.53 8.04
C ILE A 386 -6.76 17.98 8.91
N GLU A 387 -6.97 18.88 9.87
CA GLU A 387 -5.91 19.27 10.81
C GLU A 387 -5.47 18.09 11.69
N ASP A 388 -6.41 17.28 12.15
CA ASP A 388 -6.11 16.05 12.89
C ASP A 388 -5.35 15.05 12.02
N ALA A 389 -5.75 14.87 10.75
CA ALA A 389 -5.05 14.01 9.80
C ALA A 389 -3.62 14.49 9.51
N ILE A 390 -3.42 15.81 9.35
CA ILE A 390 -2.07 16.41 9.21
C ILE A 390 -1.24 16.10 10.45
N THR A 391 -1.85 16.20 11.64
CA THR A 391 -1.17 15.94 12.90
C THR A 391 -0.75 14.47 13.00
N ALA A 392 -1.64 13.55 12.65
CA ALA A 392 -1.38 12.11 12.61
C ALA A 392 -0.26 11.73 11.63
N VAL A 393 -0.28 12.29 10.40
CA VAL A 393 0.79 12.06 9.41
C VAL A 393 2.13 12.60 9.90
N GLY A 394 2.14 13.77 10.56
CA GLY A 394 3.37 14.30 11.16
C GLY A 394 3.90 13.41 12.30
N SER A 395 3.02 12.88 13.15
CA SER A 395 3.41 11.89 14.18
C SER A 395 3.96 10.60 13.55
N PHE A 396 3.35 10.13 12.47
CA PHE A 396 3.82 8.96 11.71
C PHE A 396 5.22 9.18 11.12
N ILE A 397 5.50 10.36 10.53
CA ILE A 397 6.85 10.71 10.03
C ILE A 397 7.88 10.72 11.16
N LEU A 398 7.53 11.26 12.33
CA LEU A 398 8.42 11.23 13.50
C LEU A 398 8.69 9.80 13.96
N LYS A 399 7.67 8.93 13.97
CA LYS A 399 7.83 7.52 14.31
C LYS A 399 8.69 6.77 13.28
N ALA A 400 8.55 7.06 11.99
CA ALA A 400 9.43 6.52 10.95
C ALA A 400 10.90 6.94 11.14
N ASN A 401 11.14 8.19 11.58
CA ASN A 401 12.49 8.66 11.93
C ASN A 401 13.06 7.99 13.18
N GLU A 402 12.23 7.75 14.20
CA GLU A 402 12.60 6.99 15.39
C GLU A 402 12.97 5.54 15.03
N LEU A 403 12.15 4.89 14.20
CA LEU A 403 12.45 3.56 13.64
C LEU A 403 13.80 3.54 12.92
N LEU A 404 14.10 4.57 12.11
CA LEU A 404 15.39 4.68 11.43
C LEU A 404 16.57 4.71 12.42
N GLN A 405 16.44 5.47 13.51
CA GLN A 405 17.47 5.53 14.55
C GLN A 405 17.67 4.19 15.26
N VAL A 406 16.57 3.47 15.51
CA VAL A 406 16.60 2.13 16.11
C VAL A 406 17.26 1.13 15.16
N ILE A 407 16.95 1.18 13.86
CA ILE A 407 17.60 0.35 12.84
C ILE A 407 19.10 0.64 12.79
N ASP A 408 19.52 1.91 12.76
CA ASP A 408 20.93 2.29 12.71
C ASP A 408 21.71 1.85 13.97
N SER A 409 21.08 1.98 15.15
CA SER A 409 21.65 1.50 16.40
C SER A 409 21.79 -0.03 16.40
N SER A 410 20.73 -0.74 16.02
CA SER A 410 20.70 -2.20 15.91
C SER A 410 21.75 -2.72 14.92
N MET A 411 21.86 -2.11 13.75
CA MET A 411 22.83 -2.49 12.73
C MET A 411 24.28 -2.34 13.21
N LYS A 412 24.58 -1.25 13.94
CA LYS A 412 25.90 -1.08 14.59
C LYS A 412 26.13 -2.16 15.63
N ASN A 413 25.16 -2.39 16.52
CA ASN A 413 25.20 -3.40 17.58
C ASN A 413 25.52 -4.80 17.02
N PHE A 414 24.74 -5.23 16.03
CA PHE A 414 24.95 -6.52 15.36
C PHE A 414 26.31 -6.60 14.67
N LYS A 415 26.76 -5.53 14.00
CA LYS A 415 28.07 -5.52 13.32
C LYS A 415 29.23 -5.70 14.30
N ALA A 416 29.16 -5.06 15.46
CA ALA A 416 30.15 -5.23 16.52
C ALA A 416 30.12 -6.64 17.12
N PHE A 417 28.92 -7.15 17.42
CA PHE A 417 28.72 -8.51 17.94
C PHE A 417 29.25 -9.59 16.99
N PHE A 418 28.86 -9.56 15.71
CA PHE A 418 29.31 -10.52 14.71
C PHE A 418 30.82 -10.47 14.51
N ARG A 419 31.41 -9.28 14.55
CA ARG A 419 32.85 -9.11 14.47
C ARG A 419 33.57 -9.74 15.66
N TRP A 420 33.10 -9.49 16.89
CA TRP A 420 33.65 -10.12 18.09
C TRP A 420 33.53 -11.63 18.03
N LEU A 421 32.32 -12.13 17.73
CA LEU A 421 32.04 -13.56 17.72
C LEU A 421 32.87 -14.28 16.66
N TYR A 422 33.09 -13.66 15.49
CA TYR A 422 33.97 -14.19 14.46
C TYR A 422 35.42 -14.33 14.94
N VAL A 423 35.95 -13.31 15.63
CA VAL A 423 37.31 -13.37 16.20
C VAL A 423 37.39 -14.40 17.32
N ALA A 424 36.37 -14.51 18.18
CA ALA A 424 36.31 -15.51 19.24
C ALA A 424 36.33 -16.93 18.67
N MET A 425 35.53 -17.21 17.64
CA MET A 425 35.51 -18.52 16.98
C MET A 425 36.85 -18.89 16.34
N LEU A 426 37.52 -17.94 15.67
CA LEU A 426 38.85 -18.19 15.08
C LEU A 426 39.91 -18.52 16.13
N ARG A 427 39.86 -17.85 17.30
CA ARG A 427 40.78 -18.15 18.41
C ARG A 427 40.54 -19.55 18.98
N MET A 428 39.31 -20.05 18.90
CA MET A 428 38.94 -21.37 19.39
C MET A 428 39.24 -22.51 18.40
N THR A 429 39.41 -22.23 17.09
CA THR A 429 39.84 -23.23 16.09
C THR A 429 41.36 -23.34 15.94
N GLU A 430 42.15 -22.56 16.69
CA GLU A 430 43.62 -22.41 16.51
C GLU A 430 44.03 -21.96 15.09
N ASP A 431 43.10 -21.42 14.29
CA ASP A 431 43.40 -20.85 12.98
C ASP A 431 44.16 -19.52 13.11
N HIS A 432 45.04 -19.22 12.13
CA HIS A 432 45.79 -17.96 12.11
C HIS A 432 44.84 -16.74 12.07
N VAL A 433 44.68 -16.08 13.22
CA VAL A 433 44.00 -14.79 13.32
C VAL A 433 44.88 -13.73 12.64
N LEU A 434 44.39 -13.15 11.54
CA LEU A 434 45.05 -12.03 10.87
C LEU A 434 45.30 -10.89 11.89
N PRO A 435 46.54 -10.37 12.00
CA PRO A 435 46.89 -9.30 12.95
C PRO A 435 46.04 -8.03 12.81
N GLU A 436 45.47 -7.80 11.62
CA GLU A 436 44.55 -6.70 11.33
C GLU A 436 43.20 -6.82 12.05
N LEU A 437 42.70 -8.03 12.37
CA LEU A 437 41.43 -8.16 13.11
C LEU A 437 41.59 -7.85 14.60
N ASN A 438 42.76 -8.13 15.20
CA ASN A 438 43.03 -7.85 16.61
C ASN A 438 43.25 -6.36 16.91
N LYS A 439 43.73 -5.56 15.94
CA LYS A 439 43.95 -4.12 16.11
C LYS A 439 42.66 -3.29 16.11
N VAL A 440 41.53 -3.88 15.72
CA VAL A 440 40.29 -3.14 15.45
C VAL A 440 39.15 -3.53 16.38
N MET A 441 39.44 -4.26 17.46
CA MET A 441 38.52 -4.35 18.62
C MET A 441 39.01 -3.38 19.67
N THR A 442 38.44 -2.19 19.67
CA THR A 442 38.73 -1.16 20.66
C THR A 442 37.99 -1.47 21.97
N GLN A 443 38.41 -0.87 23.08
CA GLN A 443 37.69 -0.96 24.36
C GLN A 443 36.21 -0.55 24.20
N LYS A 444 35.94 0.41 23.31
CA LYS A 444 34.59 0.86 22.99
C LYS A 444 33.75 -0.24 22.34
N ASP A 445 34.33 -1.03 21.45
CA ASP A 445 33.63 -2.16 20.81
C ASP A 445 33.31 -3.26 21.81
N ILE A 446 34.17 -3.51 22.79
CA ILE A 446 33.93 -4.48 23.86
C ILE A 446 32.80 -4.02 24.78
N THR A 447 32.77 -2.74 25.18
CA THR A 447 31.66 -2.16 25.94
C THR A 447 30.35 -2.30 25.17
N PHE A 448 30.39 -2.03 23.87
CA PHE A 448 29.21 -2.10 23.00
C PHE A 448 28.68 -3.54 22.82
N VAL A 449 29.57 -4.54 22.78
CA VAL A 449 29.17 -5.96 22.81
C VAL A 449 28.57 -6.35 24.16
N ALA A 450 29.10 -5.83 25.27
CA ALA A 450 28.54 -6.08 26.60
C ALA A 450 27.15 -5.43 26.77
N GLU A 451 26.99 -4.20 26.29
CA GLU A 451 25.69 -3.51 26.21
C GLU A 451 24.72 -4.31 25.34
N PHE A 452 25.14 -4.74 24.14
CA PHE A 452 24.31 -5.58 23.26
C PHE A 452 23.83 -6.87 23.93
N LEU A 453 24.74 -7.61 24.60
CA LEU A 453 24.37 -8.84 25.31
C LEU A 453 23.37 -8.55 26.44
N THR A 454 23.54 -7.43 27.14
CA THR A 454 22.67 -7.03 28.24
C THR A 454 21.31 -6.54 27.74
N GLU A 455 21.25 -5.85 26.60
CA GLU A 455 20.00 -5.30 26.06
C GLU A 455 19.17 -6.32 25.29
N HIS A 456 19.79 -7.25 24.57
CA HIS A 456 19.11 -8.16 23.63
C HIS A 456 18.89 -9.58 24.17
N PHE A 457 19.65 -9.99 25.20
CA PHE A 457 19.54 -11.33 25.80
C PHE A 457 19.06 -11.32 27.25
N ASN A 458 18.61 -10.17 27.77
CA ASN A 458 18.01 -10.09 29.11
C ASN A 458 16.75 -10.98 29.18
N GLU A 459 16.63 -11.76 30.24
CA GLU A 459 15.46 -12.63 30.45
C GLU A 459 14.19 -11.78 30.58
N ALA A 460 13.25 -11.98 29.65
CA ALA A 460 11.91 -11.41 29.70
C ALA A 460 10.92 -12.52 30.13
N PRO A 461 10.71 -12.73 31.44
CA PRO A 461 9.83 -13.79 31.94
C PRO A 461 8.36 -13.66 31.51
N ASP A 462 7.93 -12.53 30.95
CA ASP A 462 6.56 -12.35 30.44
C ASP A 462 6.34 -12.94 29.03
N LEU A 463 7.42 -13.18 28.26
CA LEU A 463 7.37 -13.87 26.96
C LEU A 463 7.23 -15.40 27.08
N TYR A 464 7.40 -15.95 28.29
CA TYR A 464 7.30 -17.39 28.59
C TYR A 464 5.95 -18.00 28.18
N ASN A 465 4.86 -17.23 28.29
CA ASN A 465 3.51 -17.80 28.25
C ASN A 465 2.78 -17.67 26.92
N ARG A 466 3.28 -16.90 25.93
CA ARG A 466 2.50 -16.62 24.72
C ARG A 466 2.92 -17.37 23.45
N LYS A 467 4.21 -17.56 23.11
CA LYS A 467 4.58 -18.13 21.79
C LYS A 467 5.90 -18.94 21.71
N GLY A 468 6.55 -19.31 22.82
CA GLY A 468 7.82 -20.06 22.76
C GLY A 468 8.99 -19.29 22.12
N LYS A 469 8.92 -17.95 22.10
CA LYS A 469 10.01 -17.06 21.70
C LYS A 469 10.87 -16.74 22.93
N TYR A 470 12.13 -17.15 22.90
CA TYR A 470 13.03 -17.09 24.08
C TYR A 470 13.76 -15.76 24.26
N PHE A 471 13.74 -14.88 23.26
CA PHE A 471 14.54 -13.65 23.27
C PHE A 471 13.83 -12.50 22.56
N ASN A 472 14.02 -11.27 23.06
CA ASN A 472 13.72 -10.05 22.33
C ASN A 472 15.01 -9.56 21.64
N VAL A 473 15.55 -10.36 20.72
CA VAL A 473 16.88 -10.12 20.11
C VAL A 473 16.89 -8.85 19.25
N GLU A 474 15.76 -8.19 18.98
CA GLU A 474 15.76 -6.95 18.21
C GLU A 474 14.65 -5.96 18.58
N ARG A 475 15.06 -4.70 18.77
CA ARG A 475 14.19 -3.55 19.03
C ARG A 475 13.45 -3.05 17.79
N VAL A 476 13.74 -3.60 16.61
CA VAL A 476 13.05 -3.22 15.36
C VAL A 476 11.68 -3.88 15.28
N GLY A 477 11.56 -5.12 15.77
CA GLY A 477 10.32 -5.88 15.69
C GLY A 477 9.16 -5.31 16.50
N GLN A 478 9.41 -4.55 17.57
CA GLN A 478 8.32 -3.89 18.32
C GLN A 478 7.63 -2.76 17.54
N TYR A 479 8.23 -2.26 16.46
CA TYR A 479 7.63 -1.23 15.60
C TYR A 479 6.93 -1.81 14.36
N LEU A 480 7.19 -3.09 14.03
CA LEU A 480 6.68 -3.74 12.81
C LEU A 480 5.71 -4.88 13.12
N LYS A 481 5.47 -5.17 14.40
CA LYS A 481 4.47 -6.16 14.82
C LYS A 481 3.11 -5.48 14.85
N ASP A 482 2.16 -6.04 14.11
CA ASP A 482 0.74 -5.69 14.14
C ASP A 482 0.05 -6.20 15.43
N GLU A 483 0.62 -5.93 16.61
CA GLU A 483 -0.02 -6.18 17.90
C GLU A 483 -0.27 -4.80 18.57
N ASP A 484 -1.53 -4.52 18.99
CA ASP A 484 -1.97 -3.27 19.65
C ASP A 484 -1.33 -3.04 21.05
N ASP A 485 -0.16 -3.61 21.30
CA ASP A 485 0.56 -3.54 22.56
C ASP A 485 1.56 -2.36 22.55
N ASP A 486 1.75 -1.74 23.72
CA ASP A 486 2.76 -0.68 23.90
C ASP A 486 4.17 -1.18 23.55
N LEU A 487 5.05 -0.26 23.14
CA LEU A 487 6.45 -0.58 22.84
C LEU A 487 7.09 -1.26 24.07
N VAL A 488 7.57 -2.51 23.91
CA VAL A 488 8.19 -3.31 24.98
C VAL A 488 9.46 -2.64 25.52
N SER A 489 10.18 -1.92 24.66
CA SER A 489 11.41 -1.19 24.99
C SER A 489 11.48 0.12 24.20
N PRO A 490 10.78 1.19 24.65
CA PRO A 490 10.82 2.48 23.97
C PRO A 490 12.24 3.08 24.04
N PRO A 491 12.65 3.90 23.06
CA PRO A 491 13.92 4.59 23.11
C PRO A 491 13.95 5.53 24.32
N ASN A 492 15.09 5.64 24.99
CA ASN A 492 15.20 6.47 26.19
C ASN A 492 15.02 7.95 25.83
N THR A 493 13.89 8.54 26.24
CA THR A 493 13.58 9.96 26.06
C THR A 493 14.22 10.84 27.13
N GLU A 494 14.74 10.24 28.22
CA GLU A 494 15.36 10.96 29.32
C GLU A 494 16.68 11.61 28.89
N GLY A 495 16.79 12.93 29.03
CA GLY A 495 17.95 13.72 28.64
C GLY A 495 17.79 14.46 27.30
N ASN A 496 16.67 14.29 26.59
CA ASN A 496 16.38 15.12 25.43
C ASN A 496 15.79 16.47 25.88
N GLN A 497 16.61 17.52 25.75
CA GLN A 497 16.26 18.90 26.14
C GLN A 497 14.94 19.40 25.54
N TRP A 498 14.56 18.91 24.35
CA TRP A 498 13.30 19.28 23.72
C TRP A 498 12.09 18.66 24.41
N TYR A 499 12.17 17.38 24.81
CA TYR A 499 11.11 16.72 25.56
C TYR A 499 10.95 17.33 26.94
N ASP A 500 12.06 17.61 27.64
CA ASP A 500 12.05 18.27 28.94
C ASP A 500 11.37 19.64 28.86
N PHE A 501 11.69 20.44 27.84
CA PHE A 501 11.06 21.73 27.60
C PHE A 501 9.57 21.61 27.26
N LEU A 502 9.20 20.62 26.43
CA LEU A 502 7.81 20.37 26.05
C LEU A 502 6.95 19.95 27.24
N GLN A 503 7.51 19.15 28.16
CA GLN A 503 6.85 18.71 29.39
C GLN A 503 6.52 19.89 30.31
N ILE A 504 7.41 20.88 30.37
CA ILE A 504 7.27 22.08 31.20
C ILE A 504 6.30 23.11 30.58
N ALA A 505 6.28 23.24 29.25
CA ALA A 505 5.48 24.26 28.56
C ALA A 505 4.04 23.81 28.22
N ALA A 506 3.11 24.03 29.16
CA ALA A 506 1.69 23.63 29.02
C ALA A 506 0.95 24.25 27.81
N THR A 507 1.40 25.40 27.30
CA THR A 507 0.81 26.05 26.11
C THR A 507 1.25 25.35 24.82
N LEU A 508 2.51 24.92 24.72
CA LEU A 508 3.05 24.21 23.56
C LEU A 508 2.38 22.85 23.35
N LYS A 509 2.03 22.14 24.43
CA LYS A 509 1.23 20.91 24.37
C LYS A 509 -0.18 21.11 23.82
N LYS A 510 -0.72 22.33 23.84
CA LYS A 510 -2.05 22.66 23.32
C LYS A 510 -2.02 23.27 21.92
N VAL A 511 -0.84 23.56 21.37
CA VAL A 511 -0.73 24.10 20.02
C VAL A 511 -0.91 22.94 19.04
N LEU A 512 -1.97 23.02 18.23
CA LEU A 512 -2.33 22.04 17.19
C LEU A 512 -1.21 21.77 16.18
N CYS A 513 -0.20 22.66 16.08
CA CYS A 513 0.95 22.50 15.18
C CYS A 513 2.07 21.60 15.75
N CYS A 514 1.95 21.11 16.99
CA CYS A 514 2.96 20.22 17.58
C CYS A 514 2.54 18.75 17.38
N PHE A 515 3.20 18.07 16.43
CA PHE A 515 3.03 16.64 16.13
C PHE A 515 3.37 15.67 17.29
N LEU A 516 3.92 16.20 18.38
CA LEU A 516 4.43 15.42 19.51
C LEU A 516 3.36 14.91 20.48
N ILE A 517 2.10 15.36 20.34
CA ILE A 517 1.03 15.03 21.28
C ILE A 517 0.66 13.53 21.25
N ILE A 518 1.02 12.79 20.19
CA ILE A 518 0.67 11.36 20.00
C ILE A 518 1.88 10.43 20.21
N LEU A 519 3.05 10.92 20.63
CA LEU A 519 4.26 10.08 20.77
C LEU A 519 4.37 9.32 22.11
N GLU A 520 3.38 9.40 23.00
CA GLU A 520 3.41 8.64 24.26
C GLU A 520 3.17 7.13 23.99
N ASN A 521 4.25 6.35 24.06
CA ASN A 521 4.36 4.88 24.20
C ASN A 521 3.63 3.94 23.21
N HIS A 522 2.76 4.43 22.35
CA HIS A 522 1.98 3.58 21.45
C HIS A 522 2.75 3.23 20.16
N CYS A 523 2.57 1.97 19.71
CA CYS A 523 2.90 1.57 18.35
C CYS A 523 1.90 2.27 17.40
N ILE A 524 2.40 3.14 16.52
CA ILE A 524 1.58 3.91 15.56
C ILE A 524 1.77 3.36 14.13
N LEU A 525 2.77 2.50 13.95
CA LEU A 525 3.17 1.96 12.65
C LEU A 525 2.25 0.82 12.23
#